data_AF-A0AAC8XLT4-F1
#
_entry.id   AF-A0AAC8XLT4-F1
#
_cell.length_a   1.000
_cell.length_b   1.000
_cell.length_c   1.000
_cell.angle_alpha   90.00
_cell.angle_beta   90.00
_cell.angle_gamma   90.00
#
_symmetry.space_group_name_H-M   'P 1'
#
loop_
_entity.id
_entity.type
_entity.pdbx_description
1 polymer ?
#
loop_
_entity_poly.entity_id
_entity_poly.type
_entity_poly.pdbx_seq_one_letter_code
_entity_poly.pdbx_strand_id
1 'polypeptide(L)'
;MEINTSLSSSQARFATWIEEEMPYLWPLFDFSKRELISSSVDEYCEVASRGEQIMARFAAGVWCGNNQFNFDFIEAAAHLDEKQMSVVTDWLKSPFWP
;
A
#
# COMPACT_ATOMS: atom_id res chain seq x y z
N MET A 1 -1.27 16.96 -12.00
CA MET A 1 -0.68 15.61 -12.12
C MET A 1 -0.85 15.16 -13.56
N GLU A 2 0.25 14.83 -14.22
CA GLU A 2 0.17 14.15 -15.52
C GLU A 2 -0.29 12.72 -15.26
N ILE A 3 -1.54 12.41 -15.60
CA ILE A 3 -2.03 11.04 -15.58
C ILE A 3 -1.34 10.32 -16.73
N ASN A 4 -0.29 9.56 -16.40
CA ASN A 4 0.45 8.76 -17.35
C ASN A 4 -0.53 7.73 -17.96
N THR A 5 -0.79 7.81 -19.26
CA THR A 5 -1.76 6.96 -19.99
C THR A 5 -1.34 5.48 -20.07
N SER A 6 -0.28 5.10 -19.36
CA SER A 6 0.29 3.76 -19.33
C SER A 6 -0.30 2.86 -18.24
N LEU A 7 -1.06 3.32 -17.25
CA LEU A 7 -1.61 2.42 -16.24
C LEU A 7 -2.80 1.59 -16.76
N SER A 8 -2.90 0.32 -16.36
CA SER A 8 -4.17 -0.41 -16.47
C SER A 8 -5.24 0.24 -15.58
N SER A 9 -6.52 -0.05 -15.82
CA SER A 9 -7.60 0.49 -14.97
C SER A 9 -7.45 0.07 -13.49
N SER A 10 -6.93 -1.12 -13.23
CA SER A 10 -6.67 -1.62 -11.88
C SER A 10 -5.45 -0.96 -11.23
N GLN A 11 -4.38 -0.69 -11.99
CA GLN A 11 -3.23 0.07 -11.50
C GLN A 11 -3.58 1.53 -11.22
N ALA A 12 -4.39 2.15 -12.06
CA ALA A 12 -4.90 3.50 -11.84
C ALA A 12 -5.76 3.55 -10.57
N ARG A 13 -6.65 2.56 -10.36
CA ARG A 13 -7.43 2.43 -9.12
C ARG A 13 -6.52 2.32 -7.89
N PHE A 14 -5.46 1.51 -7.96
CA PHE A 14 -4.51 1.40 -6.85
C PHE A 14 -3.76 2.70 -6.59
N ALA A 15 -3.29 3.39 -7.63
CA ALA A 15 -2.59 4.67 -7.48
C ALA A 15 -3.50 5.71 -6.79
N THR A 16 -4.75 5.84 -7.25
CA THR A 16 -5.75 6.71 -6.59
C THR A 16 -5.99 6.30 -5.13
N TRP A 17 -6.10 5.00 -4.85
CA TRP A 17 -6.27 4.51 -3.49
C TRP A 17 -5.08 4.85 -2.57
N ILE A 18 -3.83 4.76 -3.07
CA ILE A 18 -2.66 5.22 -2.32
C ILE A 18 -2.70 6.72 -2.10
N GLU A 19 -3.01 7.51 -3.13
CA GLU A 19 -3.08 8.97 -3.06
C GLU A 19 -4.10 9.46 -2.02
N GLU A 20 -5.28 8.85 -2.00
CA GLU A 20 -6.39 9.27 -1.14
C GLU A 20 -6.24 8.78 0.30
N GLU A 21 -5.87 7.51 0.49
CA GLU A 21 -5.92 6.88 1.82
C GLU A 21 -4.58 6.95 2.57
N MET A 22 -3.47 6.83 1.85
CA MET A 22 -2.12 6.67 2.40
C MET A 22 -1.03 7.35 1.56
N PRO A 23 -1.13 8.68 1.33
CA PRO A 23 -0.22 9.40 0.43
C PRO A 23 1.25 9.34 0.86
N TYR A 24 1.53 9.07 2.14
CA TYR A 24 2.88 8.88 2.68
C TYR A 24 3.57 7.61 2.13
N LEU A 25 2.82 6.65 1.56
CA LEU A 25 3.35 5.47 0.89
C LEU A 25 3.58 5.67 -0.61
N TRP A 26 3.16 6.80 -1.19
CA TRP A 26 3.36 7.09 -2.60
C TRP A 26 4.82 6.88 -3.08
N PRO A 27 5.86 7.29 -2.32
CA PRO A 27 7.25 7.11 -2.74
C PRO A 27 7.71 5.65 -2.88
N LEU A 28 6.93 4.69 -2.38
CA LEU A 28 7.25 3.26 -2.50
C LEU A 28 6.98 2.70 -3.89
N PHE A 29 6.22 3.42 -4.72
CA PHE A 29 5.74 2.94 -6.02
C PHE A 29 6.24 3.85 -7.15
N ASP A 30 6.80 3.23 -8.19
CA ASP A 30 7.04 3.88 -9.48
C ASP A 30 5.87 3.54 -10.41
N PHE A 31 4.81 4.35 -10.36
CA PHE A 31 3.63 4.16 -11.22
C PHE A 31 3.93 4.37 -12.71
N SER A 32 5.00 5.08 -13.06
CA SER A 32 5.39 5.23 -14.47
C SER A 32 5.98 3.94 -15.02
N LYS A 33 6.72 3.20 -14.17
CA LYS A 33 7.28 1.87 -14.51
C LYS A 33 6.36 0.71 -14.14
N ARG A 34 5.30 0.96 -13.37
CA ARG A 34 4.41 -0.06 -12.80
C ARG A 34 5.17 -1.02 -11.89
N GLU A 35 5.97 -0.47 -10.99
CA GLU A 35 6.83 -1.25 -10.10
C GLU A 35 6.70 -0.79 -8.65
N LEU A 36 6.82 -1.75 -7.73
CA LEU A 36 7.11 -1.48 -6.33
C LEU A 36 8.62 -1.39 -6.16
N ILE A 37 9.11 -0.31 -5.56
CA ILE A 37 10.53 -0.13 -5.27
C ILE A 37 10.84 -0.89 -3.97
N SER A 38 11.21 -2.17 -4.09
CA SER A 38 11.29 -3.08 -2.93
C SER A 38 12.25 -2.59 -1.86
N SER A 39 13.41 -2.02 -2.24
CA SER A 39 14.35 -1.42 -1.29
C SER A 39 13.74 -0.26 -0.51
N SER A 40 12.85 0.52 -1.13
CA SER A 40 12.19 1.63 -0.47
C SER A 40 11.19 1.17 0.60
N VAL A 41 10.62 -0.04 0.49
CA VAL A 41 9.74 -0.59 1.53
C VAL A 41 10.53 -0.89 2.80
N ASP A 42 11.69 -1.53 2.65
CA ASP A 42 12.56 -1.87 3.78
C ASP A 42 13.14 -0.60 4.42
N GLU A 43 13.69 0.31 3.61
CA GLU A 43 14.22 1.61 4.06
C GLU A 43 13.14 2.46 4.77
N TYR A 44 11.93 2.50 4.23
CA TYR A 44 10.81 3.20 4.87
C TYR A 44 10.48 2.57 6.22
N CYS A 45 10.48 1.23 6.31
CA CYS A 45 10.18 0.54 7.56
C CYS A 45 11.22 0.78 8.67
N GLU A 46 12.45 1.16 8.35
CA GLU A 46 13.48 1.47 9.36
C GLU A 46 13.17 2.74 10.15
N VAL A 47 12.49 3.70 9.52
CA VAL A 47 12.25 5.03 10.10
C VAL A 47 10.78 5.30 10.43
N ALA A 48 9.86 4.55 9.82
CA ALA A 48 8.43 4.73 9.98
C ALA A 48 7.91 4.21 11.32
N SER A 49 6.78 4.78 11.76
CA SER A 49 6.05 4.26 12.92
C SER A 49 5.56 2.83 12.69
N ARG A 50 5.19 2.12 13.76
CA ARG A 50 4.73 0.72 13.63
C ARG A 50 3.49 0.60 12.75
N GLY A 51 2.53 1.53 12.87
CA GLY A 51 1.34 1.53 12.03
C GLY A 51 1.66 1.76 10.56
N GLU A 52 2.55 2.71 10.26
CA GLU A 52 3.02 2.96 8.89
C GLU A 52 3.79 1.77 8.29
N GLN A 53 4.61 1.07 9.09
CA GLN A 53 5.27 -0.17 8.66
C GLN A 53 4.25 -1.23 8.25
N ILE A 54 3.19 -1.42 9.04
CA ILE A 54 2.11 -2.37 8.75
C ILE A 54 1.38 -1.95 7.47
N MET A 55 1.04 -0.67 7.31
CA MET A 55 0.40 -0.15 6.10
C MET A 55 1.27 -0.28 4.86
N ALA A 56 2.59 -0.08 4.98
CA ALA A 56 3.54 -0.28 3.90
C ALA A 56 3.57 -1.74 3.43
N ARG A 57 3.65 -2.70 4.37
CA ARG A 57 3.61 -4.14 4.07
C ARG A 57 2.28 -4.54 3.44
N PHE A 58 1.17 -3.98 3.94
CA PHE A 58 -0.16 -4.21 3.38
C PHE A 58 -0.26 -3.74 1.92
N ALA A 59 0.03 -2.46 1.67
CA ALA A 59 -0.01 -1.88 0.33
C ALA A 59 0.92 -2.59 -0.66
N ALA A 60 2.13 -2.95 -0.20
CA ALA A 60 3.08 -3.72 -0.99
C ALA A 60 2.57 -5.14 -1.31
N GLY A 61 1.92 -5.80 -0.35
CA GLY A 61 1.28 -7.10 -0.56
C GLY A 61 0.11 -7.03 -1.55
N VAL A 62 -0.72 -5.99 -1.45
CA VAL A 62 -1.79 -5.68 -2.42
C VAL A 62 -1.20 -5.44 -3.81
N TRP A 63 -0.06 -4.75 -3.91
CA TRP A 63 0.59 -4.56 -5.20
C TRP A 63 1.13 -5.84 -5.82
N CYS A 64 1.81 -6.67 -5.01
CA CYS A 64 2.45 -7.89 -5.49
C CYS A 64 1.49 -9.07 -5.67
N GLY A 65 0.25 -8.97 -5.18
CA GLY A 65 -0.72 -10.09 -5.19
C GLY A 65 -0.30 -11.26 -4.30
N ASN A 66 0.56 -11.02 -3.32
CA ASN A 66 1.12 -12.03 -2.42
C ASN A 66 1.50 -11.41 -1.06
N ASN A 67 1.89 -12.22 -0.08
CA ASN A 67 2.28 -11.74 1.25
C ASN A 67 3.80 -11.75 1.49
N GLN A 68 4.62 -11.41 0.50
CA GLN A 68 6.09 -11.44 0.62
C GLN A 68 6.65 -10.47 1.67
N PHE A 69 5.89 -9.44 2.04
CA PHE A 69 6.25 -8.44 3.06
C PHE A 69 5.72 -8.76 4.45
N ASN A 70 5.13 -9.94 4.67
CA ASN A 70 4.67 -10.44 5.98
C ASN A 70 3.67 -9.48 6.68
N PHE A 71 2.66 -9.02 5.96
CA PHE A 71 1.50 -8.38 6.59
C PHE A 71 0.75 -9.39 7.46
N ASP A 72 0.37 -8.98 8.67
CA ASP A 72 -0.34 -9.78 9.66
C ASP A 72 -1.55 -9.01 10.21
N PHE A 73 -2.74 -9.61 10.15
CA PHE A 73 -3.99 -8.98 10.58
C PHE A 73 -4.11 -8.84 12.10
N ILE A 74 -3.51 -9.75 12.88
CA ILE A 74 -3.50 -9.68 14.35
C ILE A 74 -2.63 -8.50 14.77
N GLU A 75 -1.48 -8.35 14.13
CA GLU A 75 -0.60 -7.19 14.34
C GLU A 75 -1.30 -5.88 13.96
N ALA A 76 -1.97 -5.85 12.80
CA ALA A 76 -2.73 -4.70 12.36
C ALA A 76 -3.81 -4.30 13.38
N ALA A 77 -4.56 -5.27 13.91
CA ALA A 77 -5.59 -5.04 14.93
C ALA A 77 -5.04 -4.44 16.24
N ALA A 78 -3.77 -4.69 16.56
CA ALA A 78 -3.13 -4.19 17.78
C ALA A 78 -2.54 -2.78 17.62
N HIS A 79 -2.16 -2.37 16.40
CA HIS A 79 -1.31 -1.20 16.18
C HIS A 79 -1.87 -0.12 15.26
N LEU A 80 -2.82 -0.46 14.37
CA LEU A 80 -3.40 0.53 13.47
C LEU A 80 -4.39 1.43 14.20
N ASP A 81 -4.38 2.71 13.85
CA ASP A 81 -5.44 3.63 14.26
C ASP A 81 -6.75 3.36 13.49
N GLU A 82 -7.82 4.07 13.87
CA GLU A 82 -9.14 3.88 13.27
C GLU A 82 -9.16 4.12 11.75
N LYS A 83 -8.40 5.11 11.26
CA LYS A 83 -8.32 5.44 9.84
C LYS A 83 -7.54 4.36 9.08
N GLN A 84 -6.39 3.93 9.59
CA GLN A 84 -5.59 2.88 8.98
C GLN A 84 -6.36 1.55 8.96
N MET A 85 -7.07 1.23 10.04
CA MET A 85 -7.91 0.03 10.12
C MET A 85 -9.09 0.09 9.16
N SER A 86 -9.72 1.25 8.96
CA SER A 86 -10.81 1.37 7.98
C SER A 86 -10.33 1.06 6.57
N VAL A 87 -9.14 1.55 6.19
CA VAL A 87 -8.52 1.26 4.87
C VAL A 87 -8.33 -0.24 4.66
N VAL A 88 -7.75 -0.94 5.64
CA VAL A 88 -7.52 -2.40 5.56
C VAL A 88 -8.84 -3.17 5.48
N THR A 89 -9.81 -2.83 6.34
CA THR A 89 -11.08 -3.54 6.41
C THR A 89 -11.98 -3.28 5.20
N ASP A 90 -11.95 -2.08 4.62
CA ASP A 90 -12.72 -1.76 3.42
C ASP A 90 -12.15 -2.45 2.19
N TRP A 91 -10.82 -2.55 2.08
CA TRP A 91 -10.19 -3.41 1.09
C TRP A 91 -10.57 -4.88 1.31
N LEU A 92 -10.54 -5.38 2.56
CA LEU A 92 -10.88 -6.79 2.86
C LEU A 92 -12.33 -7.15 2.47
N LYS A 93 -13.28 -6.22 2.62
CA LYS A 93 -14.68 -6.40 2.22
C LYS A 93 -14.86 -6.43 0.70
N SER A 94 -14.00 -5.76 -0.06
CA SER A 94 -14.08 -5.62 -1.52
C SER A 94 -12.67 -5.61 -2.14
N PRO A 95 -11.98 -6.77 -2.11
CA PRO A 95 -10.57 -6.83 -2.46
C PRO A 95 -10.36 -6.51 -3.94
N PHE A 96 -9.24 -5.85 -4.21
CA PHE A 96 -8.77 -5.58 -5.55
C PHE A 96 -7.25 -5.68 -5.61
N TRP A 97 -6.75 -5.89 -6.83
CA TRP A 97 -5.34 -6.02 -7.15
C TRP A 97 -5.03 -5.13 -8.37
N PRO A 98 -3.84 -4.52 -8.46
CA PRO A 98 -3.41 -3.74 -9.63
C PRO A 98 -3.31 -4.58 -10.91
#